data_AF-A0A4P7UHE3-F1
#
_entry.id   AF-A0A4P7UHE3-F1
#
_cell.length_a   1.000
_cell.length_b   1.000
_cell.length_c   1.000
_cell.angle_alpha   90.00
_cell.angle_beta   90.00
_cell.angle_gamma   90.00
#
_symmetry.space_group_name_H-M   'P 1'
#
loop_
_entity.id
_entity.type
_entity.pdbx_description
1 polymer ?
#
loop_
_entity_poly.entity_id
_entity_poly.type
_entity_poly.pdbx_seq_one_letter_code
_entity_poly.pdbx_strand_id
1 'polypeptide(L)'
;MMLNINKEVTMVKVTSWFMFCVVAMIVIMVIWAFPVNAHAQGTEQHGSAPVVTLKMWDSSSSLEQYAFLAGIVSMLELEKEWQGQKGILPLRQSMIGSWCAGLDGMSLIQIHSAVNSYSMNNPLKQDRLVLDVLWSELVQPKLKATMSGSGSDTSTRLEQTMGSSKKQKTHSTY
;
A
#
# COMPACT_ATOMS: atom_id res chain seq x y z
N MET A 1 -33.83 -14.05 -75.11
CA MET A 1 -33.15 -14.95 -74.14
C MET A 1 -32.06 -14.15 -73.40
N MET A 2 -32.45 -13.18 -72.54
CA MET A 2 -31.48 -12.22 -71.96
C MET A 2 -31.91 -11.61 -70.60
N LEU A 3 -32.75 -12.30 -69.82
CA LEU A 3 -33.32 -11.76 -68.55
C LEU A 3 -32.91 -12.53 -67.27
N ASN A 4 -32.02 -13.53 -67.36
CA ASN A 4 -31.73 -14.42 -66.23
C ASN A 4 -30.34 -14.28 -65.59
N ILE A 5 -29.46 -13.41 -66.10
CA ILE A 5 -28.06 -13.32 -65.61
C ILE A 5 -27.93 -12.37 -64.41
N ASN A 6 -28.79 -11.35 -64.30
CA ASN A 6 -28.66 -10.31 -63.26
C ASN A 6 -29.11 -10.76 -61.86
N LYS A 7 -29.94 -11.81 -61.76
CA LYS A 7 -30.42 -12.34 -60.48
C LYS A 7 -29.40 -13.25 -59.79
N GLU A 8 -28.66 -14.04 -60.57
CA GLU A 8 -27.60 -14.91 -60.06
C GLU A 8 -26.43 -14.10 -59.49
N VAL A 9 -26.01 -13.04 -60.20
CA VAL A 9 -24.90 -12.17 -59.75
C VAL A 9 -25.27 -11.38 -58.48
N THR A 10 -26.52 -10.98 -58.32
CA THR A 10 -26.98 -10.29 -57.10
C THR A 10 -27.12 -11.25 -55.91
N MET A 11 -27.55 -12.50 -56.15
CA MET A 11 -27.69 -13.49 -55.08
C MET A 11 -26.34 -13.94 -54.50
N VAL A 12 -25.31 -14.14 -55.35
CA VAL A 12 -23.94 -14.51 -54.92
C VAL A 12 -23.25 -13.37 -54.15
N LYS A 13 -23.54 -12.12 -54.51
CA LYS A 13 -22.94 -10.95 -53.84
C LYS A 13 -23.58 -10.68 -52.48
N VAL A 14 -24.88 -10.93 -52.34
CA VAL A 14 -25.62 -10.85 -51.08
C VAL A 14 -25.20 -11.94 -50.11
N THR A 15 -25.02 -13.19 -50.56
CA THR A 15 -24.56 -14.29 -49.68
C THR A 15 -23.12 -14.11 -49.22
N SER A 16 -22.24 -13.58 -50.07
CA SER A 16 -20.84 -13.26 -49.70
C SER A 16 -20.76 -12.10 -48.70
N TRP A 17 -21.57 -11.06 -48.86
CA TRP A 17 -21.67 -9.97 -47.88
C TRP A 17 -22.24 -10.46 -46.54
N PHE A 18 -23.30 -11.25 -46.57
CA PHE A 18 -23.91 -11.80 -45.36
C PHE A 18 -22.94 -12.67 -44.57
N MET A 19 -22.14 -13.49 -45.26
CA MET A 19 -21.13 -14.33 -44.61
C MET A 19 -20.01 -13.49 -43.96
N PHE A 20 -19.60 -12.39 -44.57
CA PHE A 20 -18.60 -11.48 -44.00
C PHE A 20 -19.12 -10.80 -42.71
N CYS A 21 -20.40 -10.41 -42.67
CA CYS A 21 -21.03 -9.85 -41.47
C CYS A 21 -21.10 -10.85 -40.31
N VAL A 22 -21.39 -12.13 -40.61
CA VAL A 22 -21.45 -13.19 -39.58
C VAL A 22 -20.06 -13.48 -39.01
N VAL A 23 -19.02 -13.55 -39.85
CA VAL A 23 -17.64 -13.76 -39.39
C VAL A 23 -17.14 -12.55 -38.56
N ALA A 24 -17.44 -11.32 -38.97
CA ALA A 24 -17.08 -10.12 -38.20
C ALA A 24 -17.79 -10.07 -36.84
N MET A 25 -19.05 -10.49 -36.76
CA MET A 25 -19.80 -10.60 -35.51
C MET A 25 -19.19 -11.63 -34.56
N ILE A 26 -18.77 -12.80 -35.08
CA ILE A 26 -18.10 -13.83 -34.27
C ILE A 26 -16.77 -13.31 -33.72
N VAL A 27 -15.97 -12.60 -34.53
CA VAL A 27 -14.68 -12.02 -34.08
C VAL A 27 -14.90 -10.97 -33.00
N ILE A 28 -15.89 -10.09 -33.16
CA ILE A 28 -16.24 -9.09 -32.14
C ILE A 28 -16.68 -9.80 -30.86
N MET A 29 -17.52 -10.83 -30.95
CA MET A 29 -18.01 -11.56 -29.78
C MET A 29 -16.89 -12.28 -29.00
N VAL A 30 -15.87 -12.80 -29.69
CA VAL A 30 -14.69 -13.42 -29.06
C VAL A 30 -13.80 -12.39 -28.35
N ILE A 31 -13.71 -11.15 -28.85
CA ILE A 31 -12.92 -10.08 -28.22
C ILE A 31 -13.57 -9.59 -26.91
N TRP A 32 -14.90 -9.66 -26.78
CA TRP A 32 -15.61 -9.35 -25.52
C TRP A 32 -15.77 -10.55 -24.58
N ALA A 33 -15.49 -11.77 -25.04
CA ALA A 33 -15.60 -13.00 -24.24
C ALA A 33 -14.36 -13.30 -23.38
N PHE A 34 -13.32 -12.47 -23.44
CA PHE A 34 -12.23 -12.49 -22.48
C PHE A 34 -12.39 -11.30 -21.52
N PRO A 35 -13.18 -11.43 -20.44
CA PRO A 35 -12.87 -10.63 -19.26
C PRO A 35 -11.39 -10.86 -18.96
N VAL A 36 -10.64 -9.77 -18.81
CA VAL A 36 -9.35 -9.79 -18.14
C VAL A 36 -9.61 -10.38 -16.76
N ASN A 37 -9.50 -11.69 -16.65
CA ASN A 37 -9.72 -12.40 -15.40
C ASN A 37 -8.52 -12.10 -14.53
N ALA A 38 -8.63 -11.03 -13.75
CA ALA A 38 -8.00 -10.94 -12.46
C ALA A 38 -8.43 -12.20 -11.68
N HIS A 39 -7.58 -13.23 -11.67
CA HIS A 39 -7.73 -14.37 -10.79
C HIS A 39 -7.39 -13.92 -9.36
N ALA A 40 -8.27 -13.13 -8.76
CA ALA A 40 -8.34 -12.94 -7.31
C ALA A 40 -9.59 -13.69 -6.80
N GLN A 41 -9.59 -15.01 -6.95
CA GLN A 41 -10.51 -15.85 -6.18
C GLN A 41 -9.95 -16.00 -4.76
N GLY A 42 -10.16 -14.97 -3.94
CA GLY A 42 -10.12 -15.10 -2.49
C GLY A 42 -11.45 -15.68 -2.03
N THR A 43 -11.42 -16.78 -1.30
CA THR A 43 -12.57 -17.30 -0.57
C THR A 43 -13.19 -16.18 0.26
N GLU A 44 -14.42 -15.79 -0.06
CA GLU A 44 -15.22 -14.91 0.81
C GLU A 44 -15.48 -15.64 2.14
N GLN A 45 -14.57 -15.46 3.11
CA GLN A 45 -14.91 -15.70 4.50
C GLN A 45 -15.87 -14.60 4.94
N HIS A 46 -17.16 -14.87 4.78
CA HIS A 46 -18.24 -14.12 5.38
C HIS A 46 -17.94 -13.87 6.87
N GLY A 47 -17.60 -12.63 7.23
CA GLY A 47 -17.55 -12.17 8.62
C GLY A 47 -16.35 -11.31 9.04
N SER A 48 -15.28 -11.23 8.25
CA SER A 48 -14.11 -10.40 8.59
C SER A 48 -13.68 -9.53 7.42
N ALA A 49 -13.20 -8.32 7.69
CA ALA A 49 -12.68 -7.44 6.65
C ALA A 49 -11.61 -8.19 5.82
N PRO A 50 -11.54 -7.98 4.49
CA PRO A 50 -10.54 -8.64 3.66
C PRO A 50 -9.14 -8.28 4.18
N VAL A 51 -8.37 -9.32 4.54
CA VAL A 51 -7.00 -9.17 5.08
C VAL A 51 -5.98 -9.58 4.02
N VAL A 52 -4.92 -8.79 3.85
CA VAL A 52 -3.85 -9.07 2.88
C VAL A 52 -2.73 -9.86 3.56
N THR A 53 -2.55 -11.11 3.15
CA THR A 53 -1.47 -12.00 3.61
C THR A 53 -0.24 -11.89 2.72
N LEU A 54 0.90 -12.41 3.18
CA LEU A 54 2.11 -12.53 2.37
C LEU A 54 1.90 -13.42 1.14
N LYS A 55 1.06 -14.45 1.24
CA LYS A 55 0.66 -15.25 0.07
C LYS A 55 0.01 -14.41 -1.02
N MET A 56 -0.95 -13.56 -0.64
CA MET A 56 -1.63 -12.66 -1.57
C MET A 56 -0.67 -11.62 -2.13
N TRP A 57 0.18 -11.06 -1.27
CA TRP A 57 1.24 -10.13 -1.65
C TRP A 57 2.16 -10.71 -2.72
N ASP A 58 2.70 -11.91 -2.51
CA ASP A 58 3.63 -12.56 -3.45
C ASP A 58 2.96 -12.91 -4.79
N SER A 59 1.66 -13.19 -4.78
CA SER A 59 0.88 -13.43 -6.00
C SER A 59 0.43 -12.15 -6.72
N SER A 60 0.50 -11.00 -6.06
CA SER A 60 0.03 -9.72 -6.59
C SER A 60 1.05 -9.07 -7.52
N SER A 61 0.54 -8.25 -8.44
CA SER A 61 1.41 -7.41 -9.28
C SER A 61 2.10 -6.33 -8.44
N SER A 62 3.22 -5.80 -8.92
CA SER A 62 3.90 -4.68 -8.26
C SER A 62 2.99 -3.47 -8.10
N LEU A 63 2.14 -3.18 -9.10
CA LEU A 63 1.17 -2.10 -9.03
C LEU A 63 0.15 -2.30 -7.90
N GLU A 64 -0.38 -3.52 -7.74
CA GLU A 64 -1.32 -3.85 -6.65
C GLU A 64 -0.68 -3.71 -5.28
N GLN A 65 0.57 -4.17 -5.14
CA GLN A 65 1.35 -4.03 -3.91
C GLN A 65 1.54 -2.55 -3.54
N TYR A 66 1.93 -1.71 -4.51
CA TYR A 66 2.06 -0.27 -4.29
C TYR A 66 0.72 0.42 -4.02
N ALA A 67 -0.36 0.02 -4.68
CA ALA A 67 -1.69 0.57 -4.45
C ALA A 67 -2.19 0.25 -3.03
N PHE A 68 -1.97 -0.98 -2.56
CA PHE A 68 -2.27 -1.37 -1.18
C PHE A 68 -1.51 -0.53 -0.16
N LEU A 69 -0.19 -0.37 -0.35
CA LEU A 69 0.62 0.47 0.55
C LEU A 69 0.20 1.94 0.50
N ALA A 70 -0.11 2.48 -0.67
CA ALA A 70 -0.61 3.84 -0.81
C ALA A 70 -1.94 4.02 -0.06
N GLY A 71 -2.85 3.04 -0.15
CA GLY A 71 -4.10 3.03 0.61
C GLY A 71 -3.87 3.05 2.13
N ILE A 72 -2.90 2.28 2.63
CA ILE A 72 -2.50 2.34 4.04
C ILE A 72 -2.03 3.76 4.40
N VAL A 73 -1.09 4.33 3.65
CA VAL A 73 -0.56 5.68 3.94
C VAL A 73 -1.67 6.72 3.94
N SER A 74 -2.57 6.70 2.94
CA SER A 74 -3.72 7.61 2.89
C SER A 74 -4.67 7.44 4.08
N MET A 75 -4.92 6.20 4.52
CA MET A 75 -5.73 5.95 5.72
C MET A 75 -5.07 6.50 6.98
N LEU A 76 -3.74 6.34 7.10
CA LEU A 76 -2.97 6.89 8.22
C LEU A 76 -3.02 8.43 8.23
N GLU A 77 -2.90 9.07 7.07
CA GLU A 77 -3.04 10.54 6.95
C GLU A 77 -4.44 11.02 7.32
N LEU A 78 -5.48 10.32 6.85
CA LEU A 78 -6.86 10.62 7.18
C LEU A 78 -7.09 10.53 8.70
N GLU A 79 -6.60 9.48 9.35
CA GLU A 79 -6.76 9.31 10.79
C GLU A 79 -5.95 10.36 11.58
N LYS A 80 -4.76 10.72 11.10
CA LYS A 80 -3.96 11.80 11.70
C LYS A 80 -4.70 13.13 11.67
N GLU A 81 -5.31 13.48 10.53
CA GLU A 81 -6.10 14.70 10.40
C GLU A 81 -7.36 14.66 11.28
N TRP A 82 -8.04 13.51 11.30
CA TRP A 82 -9.19 13.29 12.16
C TRP A 82 -8.88 13.47 13.65
N GLN A 83 -7.67 13.10 14.08
CA GLN A 83 -7.21 13.34 15.46
C GLN A 83 -6.72 14.77 15.71
N GLY A 84 -6.16 15.43 14.69
CA GLY A 84 -5.76 16.85 14.74
C GLY A 84 -6.95 17.78 14.99
N GLN A 85 -8.15 17.36 14.58
CA GLN A 85 -9.41 17.97 14.98
C GLN A 85 -9.69 17.68 16.47
N LYS A 86 -9.17 18.55 17.34
CA LYS A 86 -9.26 18.52 18.81
C LYS A 86 -10.53 17.82 19.33
N GLY A 87 -10.36 16.67 19.99
CA GLY A 87 -11.27 16.19 21.02
C GLY A 87 -12.21 15.01 20.67
N ILE A 88 -12.08 14.38 19.50
CA ILE A 88 -13.03 13.33 19.09
C ILE A 88 -12.69 11.94 19.67
N LEU A 89 -11.42 11.62 19.95
CA LEU A 89 -11.02 10.30 20.46
C LEU A 89 -9.94 10.40 21.55
N PRO A 90 -10.05 9.67 22.68
CA PRO A 90 -8.94 9.55 23.62
C PRO A 90 -7.76 8.83 22.94
N LEU A 91 -6.57 9.42 23.00
CA LEU A 91 -5.32 8.90 22.38
C LEU A 91 -5.01 7.43 22.71
N ARG A 92 -5.60 6.85 23.76
CA ARG A 92 -5.44 5.43 24.12
C ARG A 92 -6.17 4.45 23.20
N GLN A 93 -6.96 4.93 22.24
CA GLN A 93 -7.74 4.08 21.32
C GLN A 93 -7.16 4.03 19.90
N SER A 94 -6.07 4.73 19.61
CA SER A 94 -5.48 4.75 18.28
C SER A 94 -4.02 4.34 18.27
N MET A 95 -3.66 3.54 17.26
CA MET A 95 -2.28 3.16 16.97
C MET A 95 -1.59 4.14 16.00
N ILE A 96 -2.29 5.17 15.53
CA ILE A 96 -1.79 6.05 14.46
C ILE A 96 -0.48 6.75 14.85
N GLY A 97 -0.35 7.20 16.10
CA GLY A 97 0.86 7.88 16.55
C GLY A 97 2.10 6.99 16.45
N SER A 98 1.95 5.71 16.77
CA SER A 98 3.00 4.70 16.63
C SER A 98 3.34 4.45 15.16
N TRP A 99 2.33 4.29 14.31
CA TRP A 99 2.51 4.11 12.87
C TRP A 99 3.18 5.32 12.20
N CYS A 100 2.72 6.54 12.48
CA CYS A 100 3.32 7.75 11.95
C CYS A 100 4.78 7.90 12.39
N ALA A 101 5.08 7.69 13.68
CA ALA A 101 6.47 7.75 14.16
C ALA A 101 7.35 6.65 13.54
N GLY A 102 6.80 5.44 13.38
CA GLY A 102 7.49 4.32 12.76
C GLY A 102 7.75 4.53 11.26
N LEU A 103 6.80 5.13 10.55
CA LEU A 103 6.90 5.34 9.11
C LEU A 103 7.53 6.68 8.71
N ASP A 104 7.82 7.55 9.68
CA ASP A 104 8.34 8.90 9.43
C ASP A 104 9.62 8.88 8.58
N GLY A 105 9.63 9.73 7.54
CA GLY A 105 10.73 9.86 6.58
C GLY A 105 10.93 8.70 5.61
N MET A 106 10.08 7.65 5.62
CA MET A 106 10.21 6.54 4.67
C MET A 106 9.42 6.76 3.38
N SER A 107 10.02 6.40 2.26
CA SER A 107 9.35 6.38 0.96
C SER A 107 8.55 5.08 0.77
N LEU A 108 7.56 5.14 -0.13
CA LEU A 108 6.77 3.95 -0.48
C LEU A 108 7.63 2.81 -1.03
N ILE A 109 8.73 3.14 -1.72
CA ILE A 109 9.72 2.18 -2.26
C ILE A 109 10.42 1.45 -1.11
N GLN A 110 10.82 2.16 -0.05
CA GLN A 110 11.47 1.54 1.11
C GLN A 110 10.52 0.63 1.88
N ILE A 111 9.27 1.07 2.05
CA ILE A 111 8.21 0.28 2.69
C ILE A 111 7.97 -1.02 1.89
N HIS A 112 7.84 -0.91 0.58
CA HIS A 112 7.67 -2.05 -0.34
C HIS A 112 8.86 -3.02 -0.27
N SER A 113 10.08 -2.49 -0.31
CA SER A 113 11.30 -3.29 -0.22
C SER A 113 11.40 -4.07 1.09
N ALA A 114 10.95 -3.50 2.21
CA ALA A 114 10.95 -4.18 3.50
C ALA A 114 10.02 -5.40 3.52
N VAL A 115 8.79 -5.27 2.98
CA VAL A 115 7.84 -6.38 2.88
C VAL A 115 8.39 -7.48 1.97
N ASN A 116 8.94 -7.11 0.80
CA ASN A 116 9.53 -8.07 -0.13
C ASN A 116 10.72 -8.80 0.50
N SER A 117 11.62 -8.07 1.16
CA SER A 117 12.78 -8.65 1.82
C SER A 117 12.35 -9.62 2.93
N TYR A 118 11.33 -9.26 3.71
CA TYR A 118 10.78 -10.15 4.72
C TYR A 118 10.18 -11.41 4.11
N SER A 119 9.37 -11.28 3.05
CA SER A 119 8.74 -12.42 2.36
C SER A 119 9.79 -13.42 1.85
N MET A 120 10.81 -12.92 1.15
CA MET A 120 11.92 -13.74 0.61
C MET A 120 12.69 -14.48 1.70
N ASN A 121 12.87 -13.85 2.87
CA ASN A 121 13.60 -14.45 3.99
C ASN A 121 12.73 -15.38 4.86
N ASN A 122 11.41 -15.39 4.68
CA ASN A 122 10.47 -16.13 5.51
C ASN A 122 9.45 -16.94 4.66
N PRO A 123 9.90 -17.89 3.81
CA PRO A 123 9.01 -18.61 2.88
C PRO A 123 7.94 -19.47 3.57
N LEU A 124 8.10 -19.80 4.86
CA LEU A 124 7.14 -20.57 5.64
C LEU A 124 6.03 -19.72 6.29
N LYS A 125 6.11 -18.38 6.23
CA LYS A 125 5.20 -17.47 6.93
C LYS A 125 4.16 -16.83 6.00
N GLN A 126 3.75 -17.54 4.95
CA GLN A 126 2.85 -17.01 3.91
C GLN A 126 1.47 -16.55 4.43
N ASP A 127 1.01 -17.12 5.55
CA ASP A 127 -0.27 -16.74 6.18
C ASP A 127 -0.17 -15.45 7.03
N ARG A 128 1.04 -14.90 7.23
CA ARG A 128 1.24 -13.67 7.99
C ARG A 128 0.66 -12.48 7.22
N LEU A 129 0.06 -11.53 7.94
CA LEU A 129 -0.48 -10.31 7.37
C LEU A 129 0.63 -9.35 6.94
N VAL A 130 0.47 -8.70 5.80
CA VAL A 130 1.41 -7.65 5.36
C VAL A 130 1.49 -6.52 6.39
N LEU A 131 0.35 -6.15 6.99
CA LEU A 131 0.33 -5.10 8.01
C LEU A 131 1.09 -5.49 9.29
N ASP A 132 1.05 -6.77 9.69
CA ASP A 132 1.83 -7.28 10.82
C ASP A 132 3.34 -7.28 10.50
N VAL A 133 3.71 -7.62 9.26
CA VAL A 133 5.10 -7.48 8.79
C VAL A 133 5.55 -6.03 8.83
N LEU A 134 4.78 -5.09 8.29
CA LEU A 134 5.10 -3.66 8.35
C LEU A 134 5.27 -3.19 9.79
N TRP A 135 4.41 -3.65 10.71
CA TRP A 135 4.52 -3.32 12.12
C TRP A 135 5.82 -3.85 12.74
N SER A 136 6.13 -5.13 12.56
CA SER A 136 7.30 -5.74 13.20
C SER A 136 8.63 -5.31 12.59
N GLU A 137 8.68 -5.12 11.28
CA GLU A 137 9.92 -4.81 10.56
C GLU A 137 10.25 -3.32 10.56
N LEU A 138 9.24 -2.45 10.50
CA LEU A 138 9.46 -1.00 10.33
C LEU A 138 9.10 -0.19 11.56
N VAL A 139 7.91 -0.43 12.11
CA VAL A 139 7.36 0.45 13.16
C VAL A 139 7.95 0.13 14.53
N GLN A 140 7.81 -1.13 14.97
CA GLN A 140 8.23 -1.55 16.30
C GLN A 140 9.73 -1.29 16.58
N PRO A 141 10.67 -1.55 15.64
CA PRO A 141 12.09 -1.31 15.88
C PRO A 141 12.41 0.18 16.08
N LYS A 142 11.80 1.05 15.27
CA LYS A 142 11.98 2.51 15.41
C LYS A 142 11.46 3.02 16.73
N LEU A 143 10.27 2.58 17.18
CA LEU A 143 9.73 2.97 18.48
C LEU A 143 10.64 2.57 19.65
N LYS A 144 11.21 1.36 19.61
CA LYS A 144 12.19 0.90 20.59
C LYS A 144 13.44 1.79 20.60
N ALA A 145 13.94 2.16 19.42
CA ALA A 145 15.10 3.05 19.31
C ALA A 145 14.82 4.44 19.89
N THR A 146 13.65 5.02 19.62
CA THR A 146 13.27 6.35 20.16
C THR A 146 13.14 6.33 21.68
N MET A 147 12.60 5.24 22.25
CA MET A 147 12.49 5.08 23.71
C MET A 147 13.85 4.86 24.37
N SER A 148 14.78 4.16 23.71
CA SER A 148 16.13 3.91 24.24
C SER A 148 17.04 5.14 24.16
N GLY A 149 16.84 6.02 23.17
CA GLY A 149 17.65 7.25 23.00
C GLY A 149 17.25 8.40 23.93
N SER A 150 16.03 8.40 24.48
CA SER A 150 15.54 9.48 25.34
C SER A 150 16.13 9.48 26.77
N GLY A 151 16.91 8.46 27.14
CA GLY A 151 17.46 8.28 28.49
C GLY A 151 18.91 8.75 28.69
N SER A 152 19.67 9.03 27.63
CA SER A 152 21.10 9.38 27.71
C SER A 152 21.40 10.88 27.79
N ASP A 153 20.47 11.74 27.35
CA ASP A 153 20.80 13.14 27.07
C ASP A 153 20.60 14.06 28.28
N THR A 154 19.88 13.61 29.31
CA THR A 154 19.66 14.37 30.55
C THR A 154 20.86 14.32 31.49
N SER A 155 21.63 13.22 31.54
CA SER A 155 22.80 13.13 32.42
C SER A 155 23.94 14.03 31.96
N THR A 156 24.18 14.15 30.66
CA THR A 156 25.24 15.00 30.10
C THR A 156 24.91 16.49 30.23
N ARG A 157 23.63 16.87 30.15
CA ARG A 157 23.18 18.26 30.31
C ARG A 157 23.22 18.74 31.76
N LEU A 158 23.04 17.83 32.73
CA LEU A 158 23.12 18.17 34.15
C LEU A 158 24.56 18.32 34.66
N GLU A 159 25.53 17.56 34.12
CA GLU A 159 26.96 17.80 34.42
C GLU A 159 27.49 19.12 33.83
N GLN A 160 27.08 19.50 32.62
CA GLN A 160 27.55 20.74 31.98
C GLN A 160 26.95 22.01 32.60
N THR A 161 25.75 21.94 33.19
CA THR A 161 25.12 23.09 33.85
C THR A 161 25.59 23.29 35.29
N MET A 162 26.14 22.25 35.95
CA MET A 162 26.71 22.39 37.30
C MET A 162 28.20 22.75 37.29
N GLY A 163 28.93 22.54 36.19
CA GLY A 163 30.35 22.88 36.06
C GLY A 163 30.66 24.36 35.80
N SER A 164 29.69 25.17 35.36
CA SER A 164 29.95 26.55 34.88
C SER A 164 29.64 27.67 35.88
N SER A 165 29.22 27.35 37.12
CA SER A 165 28.81 28.35 38.13
C SER A 165 29.90 28.66 39.18
N LYS A 166 31.17 28.67 38.77
CA LYS A 166 32.29 29.22 39.56
C LYS A 166 33.23 30.01 38.66
N LYS A 167 32.88 31.24 38.30
CA LYS A 167 33.80 32.36 37.99
C LYS A 167 33.04 33.58 37.45
N GLN A 168 32.21 34.22 38.28
CA GLN A 168 31.87 35.62 38.02
C GLN A 168 31.44 36.32 39.31
N LYS A 169 32.42 36.67 40.15
CA LYS A 169 32.23 37.76 41.10
C LYS A 169 33.55 38.51 41.28
N THR A 170 33.42 39.83 41.23
CA THR A 170 34.37 40.91 41.58
C THR A 170 35.29 41.45 40.48
N HIS A 171 34.79 42.44 39.73
CA HIS A 171 35.48 43.73 39.68
C HIS A 171 34.45 44.84 39.43
N SER A 172 34.09 45.56 40.49
CA SER A 172 33.46 46.88 40.43
C SER A 172 34.31 47.75 41.32
N THR A 173 35.01 48.71 40.71
CA THR A 173 35.69 49.78 41.43
C THR A 173 35.37 51.06 40.68
N TYR A 174 34.97 52.04 41.49
CA TYR A 174 34.67 53.43 41.19
C TYR A 174 35.65 54.12 40.23
#